data_AF-A0A3Q7IIH8-F1
#
_entry.id   AF-A0A3Q7IIH8-F1
#
_cell.length_a   1.000
_cell.length_b   1.000
_cell.length_c   1.000
_cell.angle_alpha   90.00
_cell.angle_beta   90.00
_cell.angle_gamma   90.00
#
_symmetry.space_group_name_H-M   'P 1'
#
loop_
_entity.id
_entity.type
_entity.pdbx_description
1 polymer ?
#
loop_
_entity_poly.entity_id
_entity_poly.type
_entity_poly.pdbx_seq_one_letter_code
_entity_poly.pdbx_strand_id
1 'polypeptide(L)'
;MESSGELVPFPLLTTPIESNYRACTIPYRFPSDNPKKPTPTELSWIDLFMNSIPSFRKRAESDDSVPDAPIRAEKFAQRYSAILEDMKKDPESHGGPPDCILLCRLREQVLREVGFRDIFKKVKDEENAKAISLFKDVVSLNDAIEDEAKRVENLVRGIFAGNIFDLGSAKAVIFVDNSGADVILGILPFARELLRHGAQVVLAANDLPSINDVTYPELVEIISKLKDEHGKLIGVDTSNLLVANSGNDLPVIDLTTVSQELAYLASDADLVIVEGMGRGIETNLYARFKCDSLKIGMRSISIPALAPKTTENSASQLQSTSDSVKDSENINLKGWAEFAKNVSGEWDGFGADFSKQGEPIELPESVVPGAYREWEVKVFDWQTQCPTLARDDDAFSFMYKFIRLLPTVGCEADAATRYSIDERNISDANVAAFAYQSTGCYVAAWSNNHDGNYNTAPYLSWELEHCLIDPGDKESRVRIVQVVRLQDSKLVLQNIKVFCEHWYGPFRNGDQLGGCAIQDSAFASTKALDPAEVIGVWEGKHAISSYNNAPEKVIQELVDGSTRKTEIAIACESAAPAQ
;
A
#
# COMPACT_ATOMS: atom_id res chain seq x y z
N MET A 1 -22.16 -5.15 -31.79
CA MET A 1 -22.28 -3.91 -32.58
C MET A 1 -21.22 -3.00 -32.03
N GLU A 2 -20.14 -2.79 -32.78
CA GLU A 2 -19.08 -1.86 -32.42
C GLU A 2 -19.70 -0.47 -32.30
N SER A 3 -19.55 0.18 -31.15
CA SER A 3 -19.85 1.59 -30.99
C SER A 3 -18.78 2.38 -31.75
N SER A 4 -18.95 2.51 -33.07
CA SER A 4 -18.03 3.17 -34.00
C SER A 4 -18.10 4.70 -33.88
N GLY A 5 -17.98 5.23 -32.66
CA GLY A 5 -17.81 6.66 -32.42
C GLY A 5 -16.37 7.08 -32.67
N GLU A 6 -16.16 8.23 -33.31
CA GLU A 6 -14.83 8.83 -33.44
C GLU A 6 -14.28 9.17 -32.04
N LEU A 7 -13.11 8.65 -31.70
CA LEU A 7 -12.45 8.96 -30.42
C LEU A 7 -11.88 10.38 -30.45
N VAL A 8 -12.02 11.09 -29.34
CA VAL A 8 -11.61 12.49 -29.19
C VAL A 8 -10.73 12.67 -27.94
N PRO A 9 -9.92 13.73 -27.86
CA PRO A 9 -9.17 14.00 -26.64
C PRO A 9 -10.07 14.36 -25.47
N PHE A 10 -9.70 13.89 -24.27
CA PHE A 10 -10.40 14.21 -23.05
C PHE A 10 -10.38 15.74 -22.82
N PRO A 11 -11.54 16.39 -22.64
CA PRO A 11 -11.69 17.85 -22.75
C PRO A 11 -10.91 18.62 -21.69
N LEU A 12 -10.62 17.99 -20.56
CA LEU A 12 -9.93 18.60 -19.43
C LEU A 12 -8.40 18.44 -19.51
N LEU A 13 -7.84 17.81 -20.55
CA LEU A 13 -6.39 17.84 -20.77
C LEU A 13 -5.90 19.26 -21.08
N THR A 14 -4.74 19.62 -20.54
CA THR A 14 -4.11 20.92 -20.79
C THR A 14 -3.67 21.06 -22.25
N THR A 15 -4.10 22.12 -22.94
CA THR A 15 -3.75 22.37 -24.34
C THR A 15 -2.49 23.23 -24.49
N PRO A 16 -1.69 23.09 -25.57
CA PRO A 16 -1.82 22.08 -26.63
C PRO A 16 -1.41 20.69 -26.14
N ILE A 17 -2.18 19.67 -26.51
CA ILE A 17 -2.06 18.31 -25.95
C ILE A 17 -0.75 17.66 -26.41
N GLU A 18 -0.36 17.92 -27.66
CA GLU A 18 0.80 17.34 -28.33
C GLU A 18 2.13 17.63 -27.62
N SER A 19 2.20 18.75 -26.88
CA SER A 19 3.39 19.14 -26.12
C SER A 19 3.28 18.93 -24.62
N ASN A 20 2.08 18.69 -24.08
CA ASN A 20 1.83 18.71 -22.64
C ASN A 20 1.32 17.37 -22.09
N TYR A 21 0.89 16.45 -22.94
CA TYR A 21 0.36 15.16 -22.52
C TYR A 21 1.16 14.02 -23.13
N ARG A 22 1.52 13.08 -22.25
CA ARG A 22 2.03 11.76 -22.59
C ARG A 22 1.34 10.78 -21.65
N ALA A 23 0.65 9.80 -22.20
CA ALA A 23 -0.09 8.82 -21.41
C ALA A 23 0.85 8.01 -20.51
N CYS A 24 1.85 7.34 -21.08
CA CYS A 24 2.80 6.49 -20.36
C CYS A 24 3.70 7.30 -19.41
N THR A 25 3.60 7.01 -18.11
CA THR A 25 4.34 7.69 -17.04
C THR A 25 5.84 7.35 -17.06
N ILE A 26 6.17 6.09 -17.33
CA ILE A 26 7.54 5.58 -17.26
C ILE A 26 8.13 5.55 -18.67
N PRO A 27 9.17 6.33 -18.98
CA PRO A 27 9.83 6.27 -20.27
C PRO A 27 10.68 5.00 -20.36
N TYR A 28 10.39 4.13 -21.32
CA TYR A 28 11.20 2.93 -21.53
C TYR A 28 12.47 3.25 -22.34
N ARG A 29 12.43 4.32 -23.12
CA ARG A 29 13.46 4.75 -24.05
C ARG A 29 13.54 6.27 -24.14
N PHE A 30 14.75 6.76 -24.37
CA PHE A 30 15.06 8.14 -24.76
C PHE A 30 15.53 8.21 -26.23
N PRO A 31 15.38 9.37 -26.91
CA PRO A 31 15.83 9.53 -28.29
C PRO A 31 17.33 9.30 -28.52
N SER A 32 18.14 9.39 -27.46
CA SER A 32 19.58 9.11 -27.50
C SER A 32 19.93 7.62 -27.50
N ASP A 33 18.99 6.74 -27.15
CA ASP A 33 19.24 5.31 -27.05
C ASP A 33 19.34 4.67 -28.44
N ASN A 34 20.11 3.58 -28.54
CA ASN A 34 20.29 2.88 -29.81
C ASN A 34 18.95 2.25 -30.25
N PRO A 35 18.36 2.65 -31.40
CA PRO A 35 17.04 2.17 -31.82
C PRO A 35 17.02 0.67 -32.15
N LYS A 36 18.17 0.07 -32.45
CA LYS A 36 18.29 -1.35 -32.83
C LYS A 36 18.56 -2.29 -31.65
N LYS A 37 18.55 -1.79 -30.41
CA LYS A 37 18.82 -2.59 -29.22
C LYS A 37 17.82 -2.25 -28.12
N PRO A 38 17.23 -3.24 -27.43
CA PRO A 38 16.33 -2.95 -26.34
C PRO A 38 17.07 -2.29 -25.18
N THR A 39 16.42 -1.36 -24.49
CA THR A 39 16.93 -0.77 -23.26
C THR A 39 16.70 -1.72 -22.07
N PRO A 40 17.42 -1.55 -20.95
CA PRO A 40 17.14 -2.32 -19.73
C PRO A 40 15.70 -2.17 -19.23
N THR A 41 15.10 -0.98 -19.39
CA THR A 41 13.71 -0.73 -18.99
C THR A 41 12.74 -1.48 -19.89
N GLU A 42 12.95 -1.45 -21.22
CA GLU A 42 12.14 -2.24 -22.16
C GLU A 42 12.20 -3.73 -21.82
N LEU A 43 13.40 -4.27 -21.55
CA LEU A 43 13.58 -5.68 -21.17
C LEU A 43 12.83 -6.01 -19.87
N SER A 44 12.97 -5.20 -18.82
CA SER A 44 12.29 -5.42 -17.54
C SER A 44 10.77 -5.45 -17.68
N TRP A 45 10.21 -4.57 -18.51
CA TRP A 45 8.77 -4.53 -18.76
C TRP A 45 8.31 -5.68 -19.66
N ILE A 46 9.07 -6.02 -20.70
CA ILE A 46 8.77 -7.20 -21.52
C ILE A 46 8.78 -8.46 -20.64
N ASP A 47 9.75 -8.61 -19.74
CA ASP A 47 9.84 -9.74 -18.81
C ASP A 47 8.67 -9.78 -17.83
N LEU A 48 8.22 -8.62 -17.33
CA LEU A 48 7.01 -8.53 -16.50
C LEU A 48 5.78 -9.06 -17.24
N PHE A 49 5.57 -8.63 -18.49
CA PHE A 49 4.45 -9.11 -19.31
C PHE A 49 4.60 -10.59 -19.68
N MET A 50 5.83 -11.06 -19.92
CA MET A 50 6.13 -12.49 -20.15
C MET A 50 5.74 -13.34 -18.94
N ASN A 51 6.07 -12.88 -17.73
CA ASN A 51 5.75 -13.58 -16.48
C ASN A 51 4.24 -13.61 -16.19
N SER A 52 3.45 -12.73 -16.81
CA SER A 52 1.98 -12.76 -16.69
C SER A 52 1.32 -13.87 -17.51
N ILE A 53 1.98 -14.38 -18.56
CA ILE A 53 1.40 -15.32 -19.53
C ILE A 53 0.81 -16.58 -18.88
N PRO A 54 1.48 -17.25 -17.93
CA PRO A 54 0.93 -18.45 -17.30
C PRO A 54 -0.41 -18.21 -16.61
N SER A 55 -0.59 -17.05 -15.97
CA SER A 55 -1.85 -16.68 -15.29
C SER A 55 -2.99 -16.46 -16.30
N PHE A 56 -2.74 -15.66 -17.33
CA PHE A 56 -3.72 -15.41 -18.40
C PHE A 56 -4.08 -16.69 -19.15
N ARG A 57 -3.09 -17.54 -19.43
CA ARG A 57 -3.29 -18.85 -20.04
C ARG A 57 -4.18 -19.71 -19.15
N LYS A 58 -3.84 -19.92 -17.88
CA LYS A 58 -4.63 -20.75 -16.95
C LYS A 58 -6.07 -20.26 -16.84
N ARG A 59 -6.28 -18.94 -16.82
CA ARG A 59 -7.60 -18.34 -16.81
C ARG A 59 -8.37 -18.63 -18.10
N ALA A 60 -7.73 -18.41 -19.25
CA ALA A 60 -8.29 -18.71 -20.56
C ALA A 60 -8.60 -20.20 -20.78
N GLU A 61 -7.77 -21.11 -20.27
CA GLU A 61 -8.00 -22.57 -20.32
C GLU A 61 -9.29 -22.98 -19.58
N SER A 62 -9.66 -22.22 -18.55
CA SER A 62 -10.85 -22.45 -17.72
C SER A 62 -12.12 -21.76 -18.22
N ASP A 63 -12.05 -21.00 -19.33
CA ASP A 63 -13.20 -20.32 -19.92
C ASP A 63 -14.08 -21.31 -20.69
N ASP A 64 -15.15 -21.77 -20.03
CA ASP A 64 -16.11 -22.73 -20.56
C ASP A 64 -17.02 -22.16 -21.67
N SER A 65 -17.01 -20.84 -21.88
CA SER A 65 -17.77 -20.19 -22.95
C SER A 65 -17.12 -20.35 -24.33
N VAL A 66 -15.84 -20.73 -24.37
CA VAL A 66 -15.05 -20.86 -25.61
C VAL A 66 -14.79 -22.33 -25.95
N PRO A 67 -15.17 -22.81 -27.15
CA PRO A 67 -14.89 -24.18 -27.55
C PRO A 67 -13.39 -24.40 -27.74
N ASP A 68 -12.89 -25.54 -27.27
CA ASP A 68 -11.47 -25.89 -27.28
C ASP A 68 -10.59 -24.87 -26.54
N ALA A 69 -11.12 -24.24 -25.48
CA ALA A 69 -10.43 -23.24 -24.68
C ALA A 69 -8.99 -23.62 -24.31
N PRO A 70 -8.67 -24.87 -23.88
CA PRO A 70 -7.28 -25.24 -23.59
C PRO A 70 -6.33 -25.10 -24.78
N ILE A 71 -6.77 -25.48 -25.98
CA ILE A 71 -5.97 -25.40 -27.21
C ILE A 71 -5.78 -23.93 -27.61
N ARG A 72 -6.82 -23.12 -27.49
CA ARG A 72 -6.76 -21.68 -27.81
C ARG A 72 -5.91 -20.89 -26.82
N ALA A 73 -5.95 -21.25 -25.54
CA ALA A 73 -5.13 -20.63 -24.50
C ALA A 73 -3.65 -20.96 -24.67
N GLU A 74 -3.30 -22.20 -25.06
CA GLU A 74 -1.95 -22.55 -25.48
C GLU A 74 -1.51 -21.71 -26.69
N LYS A 75 -2.38 -21.55 -27.69
CA LYS A 75 -2.09 -20.70 -28.86
C LYS A 75 -1.88 -19.23 -28.47
N PHE A 76 -2.63 -18.71 -27.50
CA PHE A 76 -2.41 -17.37 -26.94
C PHE A 76 -1.00 -17.28 -26.33
N ALA A 77 -0.65 -18.21 -25.43
CA ALA A 77 0.64 -18.20 -24.75
C ALA A 77 1.79 -18.24 -25.77
N GLN A 78 1.73 -19.14 -26.74
CA GLN A 78 2.76 -19.26 -27.79
C GLN A 78 2.90 -18.00 -28.63
N ARG A 79 1.78 -17.44 -29.12
CA ARG A 79 1.81 -16.25 -29.98
C ARG A 79 2.29 -15.01 -29.23
N TYR A 80 1.79 -14.79 -28.02
CA TYR A 80 2.15 -13.62 -27.25
C TYR A 80 3.61 -13.69 -26.77
N SER A 81 4.08 -14.86 -26.32
CA SER A 81 5.50 -15.08 -26.01
C SER A 81 6.40 -14.83 -27.22
N ALA A 82 6.02 -15.29 -28.42
CA ALA A 82 6.80 -15.03 -29.64
C ALA A 82 6.92 -13.53 -29.95
N ILE A 83 5.81 -12.78 -29.83
CA ILE A 83 5.80 -11.32 -30.02
C ILE A 83 6.77 -10.64 -29.04
N LEU A 84 6.69 -10.99 -27.76
CA LEU A 84 7.57 -10.41 -26.73
C LEU A 84 9.05 -10.76 -26.96
N GLU A 85 9.35 -11.99 -27.37
CA GLU A 85 10.73 -12.40 -27.72
C GLU A 85 11.25 -11.71 -28.99
N ASP A 86 10.39 -11.40 -29.96
CA ASP A 86 10.76 -10.60 -31.12
C ASP A 86 11.09 -9.16 -30.71
N MET A 87 10.32 -8.56 -29.79
CA MET A 87 10.61 -7.22 -29.26
C MET A 87 11.94 -7.15 -28.50
N LYS A 88 12.35 -8.22 -27.81
CA LYS A 88 13.70 -8.32 -27.21
C LYS A 88 14.83 -8.32 -28.24
N LYS A 89 14.55 -8.77 -29.47
CA LYS A 89 15.56 -8.81 -30.55
C LYS A 89 15.56 -7.54 -31.37
N ASP A 90 14.38 -6.99 -31.63
CA ASP A 90 14.15 -5.80 -32.44
C ASP A 90 13.05 -4.94 -31.80
N PRO A 91 13.41 -3.83 -31.12
CA PRO A 91 12.43 -2.95 -30.47
C PRO A 91 11.39 -2.37 -31.43
N GLU A 92 11.72 -2.21 -32.72
CA GLU A 92 10.82 -1.66 -33.74
C GLU A 92 9.81 -2.71 -34.27
N SER A 93 9.95 -3.97 -33.86
CA SER A 93 9.03 -5.03 -34.25
C SER A 93 7.64 -4.81 -33.65
N HIS A 94 6.60 -5.35 -34.32
CA HIS A 94 5.22 -5.35 -33.85
C HIS A 94 4.68 -3.96 -33.46
N GLY A 95 5.20 -2.90 -34.10
CA GLY A 95 4.77 -1.51 -33.90
C GLY A 95 5.46 -0.78 -32.74
N GLY A 96 6.59 -1.30 -32.24
CA GLY A 96 7.39 -0.65 -31.20
C GLY A 96 8.20 0.55 -31.70
N PRO A 97 9.06 1.15 -30.83
CA PRO A 97 9.50 0.67 -29.51
C PRO A 97 8.38 0.49 -28.47
N PRO A 98 8.47 -0.52 -27.57
CA PRO A 98 7.38 -0.84 -26.66
C PRO A 98 7.18 0.21 -25.56
N ASP A 99 5.93 0.39 -25.16
CA ASP A 99 5.50 1.04 -23.93
C ASP A 99 4.39 0.20 -23.25
N CYS A 100 3.90 0.62 -22.07
CA CYS A 100 2.87 -0.16 -21.34
C CYS A 100 1.59 -0.32 -22.16
N ILE A 101 1.20 0.70 -22.93
CA ILE A 101 0.00 0.68 -23.76
C ILE A 101 0.14 -0.36 -24.87
N LEU A 102 1.27 -0.36 -25.60
CA LEU A 102 1.49 -1.32 -26.69
C LEU A 102 1.54 -2.77 -26.18
N LEU A 103 2.23 -3.01 -25.05
CA LEU A 103 2.32 -4.35 -24.45
C LEU A 103 0.93 -4.86 -24.03
N CYS A 104 0.12 -4.03 -23.35
CA CYS A 104 -1.27 -4.35 -23.03
C CYS A 104 -2.10 -4.62 -24.29
N ARG A 105 -2.00 -3.75 -25.30
CA ARG A 105 -2.77 -3.87 -26.54
C ARG A 105 -2.49 -5.16 -27.28
N LEU A 106 -1.22 -5.55 -27.39
CA LEU A 106 -0.84 -6.80 -28.06
C LEU A 106 -1.35 -8.02 -27.30
N ARG A 107 -1.33 -8.02 -25.96
CA ARG A 107 -1.91 -9.09 -25.15
C ARG A 107 -3.40 -9.27 -25.47
N GLU A 108 -4.17 -8.19 -25.38
CA GLU A 108 -5.62 -8.21 -25.63
C GLU A 108 -5.94 -8.59 -27.07
N GLN A 109 -5.19 -8.07 -28.05
CA GLN A 109 -5.35 -8.44 -29.45
C GLN A 109 -5.15 -9.94 -29.66
N VAL A 110 -4.09 -10.55 -29.09
CA VAL A 110 -3.86 -11.99 -29.25
C VAL A 110 -4.98 -12.80 -28.61
N LEU A 111 -5.45 -12.46 -27.41
CA LEU A 111 -6.57 -13.13 -26.75
C LEU A 111 -7.84 -13.09 -27.63
N ARG A 112 -8.17 -11.91 -28.16
CA ARG A 112 -9.35 -11.69 -29.01
C ARG A 112 -9.25 -12.46 -30.32
N GLU A 113 -8.09 -12.45 -30.97
CA GLU A 113 -7.86 -13.16 -32.22
C GLU A 113 -7.93 -14.70 -32.07
N VAL A 114 -7.52 -15.24 -30.92
CA VAL A 114 -7.68 -16.68 -30.66
C VAL A 114 -9.09 -17.06 -30.20
N GLY A 115 -9.97 -16.08 -30.01
CA GLY A 115 -11.42 -16.25 -29.83
C GLY A 115 -11.93 -15.99 -28.42
N PHE A 116 -11.08 -15.56 -27.48
CA PHE A 116 -11.53 -15.15 -26.15
C PHE A 116 -12.12 -13.74 -26.17
N ARG A 117 -13.19 -13.53 -25.40
CA ARG A 117 -13.81 -12.20 -25.26
C ARG A 117 -13.62 -11.63 -23.87
N ASP A 118 -13.84 -12.45 -22.85
CA ASP A 118 -13.69 -12.07 -21.45
C ASP A 118 -13.36 -13.29 -20.60
N ILE A 119 -12.07 -13.60 -20.48
CA ILE A 119 -11.61 -14.75 -19.69
C ILE A 119 -11.81 -14.55 -18.18
N PHE A 120 -12.11 -13.33 -17.74
CA PHE A 120 -12.32 -12.99 -16.33
C PHE A 120 -13.81 -12.89 -15.96
N LYS A 121 -14.74 -13.07 -16.91
CA LYS A 121 -16.17 -12.87 -16.68
C LYS A 121 -16.70 -13.60 -15.45
N LYS A 122 -16.40 -14.89 -15.33
CA LYS A 122 -16.85 -15.71 -14.20
C LYS A 122 -16.37 -15.18 -12.85
N VAL A 123 -15.08 -14.83 -12.75
CA VAL A 123 -14.53 -14.32 -11.49
C VAL A 123 -15.10 -12.93 -11.16
N LYS A 124 -15.27 -12.06 -12.17
CA LYS A 124 -15.95 -10.77 -12.00
C LYS A 124 -17.37 -10.95 -11.47
N ASP A 125 -18.15 -11.86 -12.03
CA ASP A 125 -19.53 -12.11 -11.59
C ASP A 125 -19.61 -12.64 -10.15
N GLU A 126 -18.71 -13.56 -9.78
CA GLU A 126 -18.60 -14.09 -8.42
C GLU A 126 -18.18 -13.01 -7.40
N GLU A 127 -17.20 -12.17 -7.75
CA GLU A 127 -16.73 -11.06 -6.92
C GLU A 127 -17.80 -9.96 -6.79
N ASN A 128 -18.48 -9.62 -7.89
CA ASN A 128 -19.60 -8.68 -7.90
C ASN A 128 -20.73 -9.16 -6.99
N ALA A 129 -21.11 -10.44 -7.07
CA ALA A 129 -22.16 -10.99 -6.22
C ALA A 129 -21.81 -10.93 -4.74
N LYS A 130 -20.56 -11.27 -4.37
CA LYS A 130 -20.05 -11.16 -3.00
C LYS A 130 -20.05 -9.71 -2.52
N ALA A 131 -19.53 -8.78 -3.32
CA ALA A 131 -19.44 -7.38 -2.96
C ALA A 131 -20.82 -6.72 -2.84
N ILE A 132 -21.77 -7.02 -3.74
CA ILE A 132 -23.16 -6.56 -3.64
C ILE A 132 -23.77 -6.97 -2.30
N SER A 133 -23.50 -8.20 -1.83
CA SER A 133 -24.04 -8.69 -0.56
C SER A 133 -23.54 -7.91 0.67
N LEU A 134 -22.35 -7.32 0.58
CA LEU A 134 -21.69 -6.55 1.65
C LEU A 134 -21.96 -5.04 1.56
N PHE A 135 -22.46 -4.55 0.41
CA PHE A 135 -22.58 -3.12 0.11
C PHE A 135 -23.33 -2.34 1.17
N LYS A 136 -24.49 -2.86 1.61
CA LYS A 136 -25.32 -2.19 2.61
C LYS A 136 -24.59 -2.02 3.95
N ASP A 137 -23.87 -3.04 4.39
CA ASP A 137 -23.18 -3.02 5.68
C ASP A 137 -21.99 -2.07 5.63
N VAL A 138 -21.21 -2.07 4.55
CA VAL A 138 -20.12 -1.11 4.32
C VAL A 138 -20.63 0.33 4.29
N VAL A 139 -21.74 0.60 3.59
CA VAL A 139 -22.34 1.95 3.59
C VAL A 139 -22.82 2.35 4.97
N SER A 140 -23.43 1.43 5.72
CA SER A 140 -23.92 1.71 7.08
C SER A 140 -22.78 2.03 8.06
N LEU A 141 -21.64 1.34 7.94
CA LEU A 141 -20.43 1.62 8.72
C LEU A 141 -19.87 3.02 8.42
N ASN A 142 -19.87 3.43 7.15
CA ASN A 142 -19.46 4.78 6.77
C ASN A 142 -20.44 5.84 7.27
N ASP A 143 -21.75 5.62 7.12
CA ASP A 143 -22.77 6.56 7.58
C ASP A 143 -22.77 6.75 9.11
N ALA A 144 -22.28 5.77 9.87
CA ALA A 144 -22.13 5.86 11.32
C ALA A 144 -21.01 6.82 11.78
N ILE A 145 -20.10 7.25 10.89
CA ILE A 145 -19.00 8.15 11.23
C ILE A 145 -19.50 9.60 11.20
N GLU A 146 -19.94 10.16 12.34
CA GLU A 146 -20.55 11.50 12.40
C GLU A 146 -19.69 12.63 11.78
N ASP A 147 -18.38 12.57 11.99
CA ASP A 147 -17.43 13.54 11.44
C ASP A 147 -17.22 13.34 9.94
N GLU A 148 -17.52 14.37 9.15
CA GLU A 148 -17.48 14.35 7.69
C GLU A 148 -16.06 14.07 7.17
N ALA A 149 -15.04 14.74 7.72
CA ALA A 149 -13.67 14.57 7.27
C ALA A 149 -13.15 13.15 7.51
N LYS A 150 -13.49 12.53 8.65
CA LYS A 150 -13.18 11.13 8.94
C LYS A 150 -13.97 10.15 8.08
N ARG A 151 -15.20 10.50 7.72
CA ARG A 151 -16.01 9.67 6.81
C ARG A 151 -15.39 9.64 5.42
N VAL A 152 -14.98 10.79 4.91
CA VAL A 152 -14.22 10.91 3.64
C VAL A 152 -12.90 10.17 3.75
N GLU A 153 -12.15 10.32 4.83
CA GLU A 153 -10.91 9.58 5.05
C GLU A 153 -11.15 8.06 5.03
N ASN A 154 -12.21 7.58 5.68
CA ASN A 154 -12.55 6.16 5.69
C ASN A 154 -12.97 5.64 4.31
N LEU A 155 -13.68 6.44 3.53
CA LEU A 155 -14.03 6.14 2.13
C LEU A 155 -12.80 6.15 1.22
N VAL A 156 -11.91 7.14 1.36
CA VAL A 156 -10.63 7.21 0.65
C VAL A 156 -9.71 6.07 1.09
N ARG A 157 -9.77 5.60 2.34
CA ARG A 157 -9.11 4.36 2.77
C ARG A 157 -9.78 3.13 2.15
N GLY A 158 -11.09 3.14 1.94
CA GLY A 158 -11.80 2.10 1.20
C GLY A 158 -11.38 1.99 -0.28
N ILE A 159 -10.91 3.10 -0.89
CA ILE A 159 -10.29 3.16 -2.23
C ILE A 159 -8.74 3.03 -2.16
N PHE A 160 -8.18 3.34 -0.98
CA PHE A 160 -6.79 3.40 -0.47
C PHE A 160 -5.94 4.68 -0.72
N ALA A 161 -5.22 5.10 0.34
CA ALA A 161 -5.04 6.48 0.84
C ALA A 161 -4.15 7.49 0.08
N GLY A 162 -4.61 8.76 0.03
CA GLY A 162 -3.77 9.97 -0.19
C GLY A 162 -4.56 11.27 -0.48
N ASN A 163 -4.40 12.28 0.40
CA ASN A 163 -4.89 13.68 0.38
C ASN A 163 -6.40 13.96 0.50
N ILE A 164 -6.74 14.82 1.49
CA ILE A 164 -8.07 15.37 1.76
C ILE A 164 -8.45 16.30 0.60
N PHE A 165 -9.33 15.82 -0.28
CA PHE A 165 -9.90 16.63 -1.35
C PHE A 165 -11.11 17.39 -0.83
N ASP A 166 -11.27 18.64 -1.28
CA ASP A 166 -12.46 19.43 -0.99
C ASP A 166 -13.67 18.76 -1.65
N LEU A 167 -14.63 18.28 -0.85
CA LEU A 167 -15.90 17.72 -1.33
C LEU A 167 -16.77 18.78 -2.02
N GLY A 168 -16.34 20.04 -2.09
CA GLY A 168 -17.02 21.14 -2.77
C GLY A 168 -17.05 21.08 -4.31
N SER A 169 -16.61 19.98 -4.93
CA SER A 169 -16.72 19.76 -6.39
C SER A 169 -18.19 19.71 -6.81
N ALA A 170 -18.58 20.54 -7.78
CA ALA A 170 -19.92 20.50 -8.35
C ALA A 170 -20.08 19.29 -9.28
N LYS A 171 -18.99 18.84 -9.92
CA LYS A 171 -19.03 17.72 -10.86
C LYS A 171 -17.71 16.95 -10.92
N ALA A 172 -17.76 15.69 -10.52
CA ALA A 172 -16.64 14.76 -10.55
C ALA A 172 -16.75 13.74 -11.70
N VAL A 173 -15.63 13.45 -12.35
CA VAL A 173 -15.49 12.33 -13.30
C VAL A 173 -14.50 11.34 -12.70
N ILE A 174 -14.91 10.07 -12.57
CA ILE A 174 -14.12 8.99 -11.97
C ILE A 174 -13.89 7.92 -13.02
N PHE A 175 -12.63 7.71 -13.40
CA PHE A 175 -12.21 6.56 -14.21
C PHE A 175 -12.01 5.37 -13.28
N VAL A 176 -12.85 4.35 -13.43
CA VAL A 176 -12.86 3.17 -12.55
C VAL A 176 -11.98 2.04 -13.09
N ASP A 177 -11.46 1.20 -12.19
CA ASP A 177 -10.57 0.07 -12.45
C ASP A 177 -11.34 -1.26 -12.34
N ASN A 178 -11.26 -1.96 -11.20
CA ASN A 178 -11.66 -3.37 -11.11
C ASN A 178 -13.15 -3.58 -10.78
N SER A 179 -13.67 -4.72 -11.21
CA SER A 179 -14.94 -5.26 -10.72
C SER A 179 -14.84 -5.70 -9.24
N GLY A 180 -15.96 -6.11 -8.65
CA GLY A 180 -15.99 -6.67 -7.30
C GLY A 180 -15.86 -5.61 -6.22
N ALA A 181 -15.06 -5.90 -5.20
CA ALA A 181 -14.93 -5.06 -4.01
C ALA A 181 -14.42 -3.65 -4.32
N ASP A 182 -13.60 -3.49 -5.35
CA ASP A 182 -13.04 -2.20 -5.76
C ASP A 182 -14.15 -1.21 -6.16
N VAL A 183 -14.87 -1.50 -7.26
CA VAL A 183 -15.96 -0.62 -7.69
C VAL A 183 -17.15 -0.63 -6.71
N ILE A 184 -17.52 -1.78 -6.13
CA ILE A 184 -18.75 -1.87 -5.31
C ILE A 184 -18.54 -1.39 -3.87
N LEU A 185 -17.41 -1.67 -3.23
CA LEU A 185 -17.19 -1.32 -1.82
C LEU A 185 -16.22 -0.14 -1.63
N GLY A 186 -15.45 0.23 -2.65
CA GLY A 186 -14.60 1.42 -2.67
C GLY A 186 -15.25 2.59 -3.41
N ILE A 187 -15.36 2.49 -4.73
CA ILE A 187 -15.79 3.62 -5.58
C ILE A 187 -17.25 4.00 -5.38
N LEU A 188 -18.19 3.05 -5.35
CA LEU A 188 -19.61 3.37 -5.25
C LEU A 188 -19.99 4.03 -3.90
N PRO A 189 -19.46 3.62 -2.74
CA PRO A 189 -19.67 4.35 -1.48
C PRO A 189 -19.09 5.76 -1.52
N PHE A 190 -17.93 5.96 -2.15
CA PHE A 190 -17.33 7.28 -2.32
C PHE A 190 -18.15 8.17 -3.29
N ALA A 191 -18.58 7.63 -4.43
CA ALA A 191 -19.47 8.32 -5.35
C ALA A 191 -20.82 8.67 -4.68
N ARG A 192 -21.36 7.78 -3.85
CA ARG A 192 -22.55 8.04 -3.04
C ARG A 192 -22.34 9.20 -2.08
N GLU A 193 -21.16 9.33 -1.48
CA GLU A 193 -20.82 10.46 -0.62
C GLU A 193 -20.84 11.78 -1.38
N LEU A 194 -20.20 11.83 -2.55
CA LEU A 194 -20.21 13.01 -3.43
C LEU A 194 -21.65 13.41 -3.82
N LEU A 195 -22.49 12.44 -4.18
CA LEU A 195 -23.91 12.68 -4.49
C LEU A 195 -24.67 13.22 -3.29
N ARG A 196 -24.37 12.74 -2.07
CA ARG A 196 -25.01 13.22 -0.84
C ARG A 196 -24.70 14.70 -0.56
N HIS A 197 -23.53 15.16 -0.98
CA HIS A 197 -23.11 16.57 -0.90
C HIS A 197 -23.56 17.41 -2.10
N GLY A 198 -24.34 16.83 -3.02
CA GLY A 198 -24.96 17.54 -4.14
C GLY A 198 -24.15 17.58 -5.42
N ALA A 199 -22.99 16.90 -5.48
CA ALA A 199 -22.19 16.81 -6.69
C ALA A 199 -22.87 15.98 -7.78
N GLN A 200 -22.58 16.26 -9.04
CA GLN A 200 -22.81 15.33 -10.15
C GLN A 200 -21.61 14.39 -10.30
N VAL A 201 -21.85 13.10 -10.45
CA VAL A 201 -20.78 12.10 -10.56
C VAL A 201 -20.91 11.35 -11.88
N VAL A 202 -19.83 11.30 -12.66
CA VAL A 202 -19.72 10.50 -13.89
C VAL A 202 -18.73 9.37 -13.65
N LEU A 203 -19.18 8.12 -13.71
CA LEU A 203 -18.31 6.94 -13.64
C LEU A 203 -17.97 6.48 -15.06
N ALA A 204 -16.70 6.55 -15.43
CA ALA A 204 -16.18 6.18 -16.75
C ALA A 204 -15.56 4.78 -16.71
N ALA A 205 -16.19 3.83 -17.39
CA ALA A 205 -15.78 2.41 -17.43
C ALA A 205 -15.34 1.99 -18.84
N ASN A 206 -14.67 0.83 -18.96
CA ASN A 206 -14.19 0.33 -20.26
C ASN A 206 -15.36 -0.05 -21.20
N ASP A 207 -15.14 0.11 -22.51
CA ASP A 207 -16.06 -0.41 -23.54
C ASP A 207 -15.97 -1.94 -23.62
N LEU A 208 -14.73 -2.46 -23.63
CA LEU A 208 -14.45 -3.88 -23.77
C LEU A 208 -13.72 -4.45 -22.55
N PRO A 209 -13.92 -5.75 -22.25
CA PRO A 209 -13.19 -6.43 -21.19
C PRO A 209 -11.67 -6.36 -21.39
N SER A 210 -10.98 -6.11 -20.29
CA SER A 210 -9.53 -6.18 -20.16
C SER A 210 -9.22 -6.56 -18.72
N ILE A 211 -8.57 -7.71 -18.51
CA ILE A 211 -8.36 -8.29 -17.18
C ILE A 211 -9.69 -8.35 -16.40
N ASN A 212 -9.71 -7.95 -15.13
CA ASN A 212 -10.87 -7.92 -14.24
C ASN A 212 -11.51 -6.52 -14.14
N ASP A 213 -11.14 -5.60 -15.03
CA ASP A 213 -11.71 -4.26 -15.10
C ASP A 213 -13.22 -4.32 -15.33
N VAL A 214 -13.94 -3.39 -14.70
CA VAL A 214 -15.38 -3.25 -14.91
C VAL A 214 -15.67 -2.58 -16.26
N THR A 215 -16.59 -3.18 -17.04
CA THR A 215 -17.05 -2.59 -18.30
C THR A 215 -18.29 -1.72 -18.10
N TYR A 216 -18.55 -0.81 -19.05
CA TYR A 216 -19.75 0.05 -19.04
C TYR A 216 -21.06 -0.75 -18.87
N PRO A 217 -21.32 -1.82 -19.65
CA PRO A 217 -22.55 -2.59 -19.47
C PRO A 217 -22.64 -3.25 -18.10
N GLU A 218 -21.53 -3.77 -17.58
CA GLU A 218 -21.46 -4.42 -16.26
C GLU A 218 -21.72 -3.41 -15.14
N LEU A 219 -21.14 -2.22 -15.22
CA LEU A 219 -21.33 -1.16 -14.22
C LEU A 219 -22.78 -0.68 -14.19
N VAL A 220 -23.43 -0.54 -15.34
CA VAL A 220 -24.87 -0.23 -15.43
C VAL A 220 -25.70 -1.30 -14.73
N GLU A 221 -25.38 -2.58 -14.93
CA GLU A 221 -26.07 -3.70 -14.29
C GLU A 221 -25.85 -3.72 -12.77
N ILE A 222 -24.62 -3.53 -12.31
CA ILE A 222 -24.26 -3.46 -10.88
C ILE A 222 -25.05 -2.34 -10.20
N ILE A 223 -25.03 -1.14 -10.77
CA ILE A 223 -25.75 0.01 -10.23
C ILE A 223 -27.26 -0.24 -10.22
N SER A 224 -27.82 -0.85 -11.27
CA SER A 224 -29.24 -1.21 -11.30
C SER A 224 -29.63 -2.21 -10.20
N LYS A 225 -28.73 -3.12 -9.82
CA LYS A 225 -28.97 -4.09 -8.73
C LYS A 225 -28.88 -3.45 -7.34
N LEU A 226 -28.08 -2.40 -7.19
CA LEU A 226 -27.87 -1.71 -5.92
C LEU A 226 -28.90 -0.61 -5.63
N LYS A 227 -29.54 -0.05 -6.67
CA LYS A 227 -30.61 0.93 -6.53
C LYS A 227 -31.86 0.32 -5.89
N ASP A 228 -32.49 1.06 -4.99
CA ASP A 228 -33.82 0.72 -4.48
C ASP A 228 -34.94 1.08 -5.48
N GLU A 229 -36.19 0.76 -5.12
CA GLU A 229 -37.39 1.03 -5.94
C GLU A 229 -37.61 2.53 -6.24
N HIS A 230 -36.95 3.42 -5.48
CA HIS A 230 -37.00 4.86 -5.66
C HIS A 230 -35.77 5.40 -6.43
N GLY A 231 -34.92 4.51 -6.95
CA GLY A 231 -33.71 4.90 -7.67
C GLY A 231 -32.62 5.46 -6.76
N LYS A 232 -32.59 5.10 -5.48
CA LYS A 232 -31.59 5.58 -4.51
C LYS A 232 -30.56 4.51 -4.16
N LEU A 233 -29.34 4.93 -3.84
CA LEU A 233 -28.32 4.09 -3.24
C LEU A 233 -28.32 4.32 -1.72
N ILE A 234 -28.95 3.41 -0.99
CA ILE A 234 -29.08 3.47 0.48
C ILE A 234 -29.52 4.89 0.92
N GLY A 235 -30.68 5.33 0.43
CA GLY A 235 -31.27 6.63 0.81
C GLY A 235 -30.73 7.87 0.09
N VAL A 236 -29.64 7.77 -0.69
CA VAL A 236 -29.09 8.88 -1.49
C VAL A 236 -29.60 8.81 -2.92
N ASP A 237 -30.12 9.92 -3.44
CA ASP A 237 -30.66 10.01 -4.79
C ASP A 237 -29.56 9.87 -5.86
N THR A 238 -29.85 9.13 -6.94
CA THR A 238 -28.88 8.87 -8.02
C THR A 238 -29.19 9.58 -9.33
N SER A 239 -30.10 10.57 -9.34
CA SER A 239 -30.39 11.36 -10.55
C SER A 239 -29.16 12.09 -11.11
N ASN A 240 -28.22 12.42 -10.22
CA ASN A 240 -26.94 13.04 -10.53
C ASN A 240 -25.79 12.03 -10.74
N LEU A 241 -26.07 10.73 -10.76
CA LEU A 241 -25.09 9.68 -11.06
C LEU A 241 -25.22 9.24 -12.51
N LEU A 242 -24.18 9.48 -13.30
CA LEU A 242 -24.09 9.09 -14.70
C LEU A 242 -23.02 8.01 -14.87
N VAL A 243 -23.26 7.08 -15.79
CA VAL A 243 -22.28 6.07 -16.19
C VAL A 243 -21.95 6.35 -17.65
N ALA A 244 -20.67 6.40 -17.98
CA ALA A 244 -20.18 6.73 -19.31
C ALA A 244 -19.29 5.62 -19.84
N ASN A 245 -19.47 5.28 -21.12
CA ASN A 245 -18.52 4.43 -21.82
C ASN A 245 -17.27 5.25 -22.15
N SER A 246 -16.10 4.86 -21.64
CA SER A 246 -14.85 5.57 -21.93
C SER A 246 -14.35 5.38 -23.36
N GLY A 247 -14.79 4.33 -24.06
CA GLY A 247 -14.22 3.88 -25.33
C GLY A 247 -12.91 3.10 -25.17
N ASN A 248 -12.44 2.89 -23.94
CA ASN A 248 -11.19 2.19 -23.64
C ASN A 248 -11.39 0.67 -23.58
N ASP A 249 -10.39 -0.07 -24.00
CA ASP A 249 -10.39 -1.53 -24.08
C ASP A 249 -9.13 -2.18 -23.46
N LEU A 250 -8.43 -1.43 -22.61
CA LEU A 250 -7.15 -1.77 -21.99
C LEU A 250 -7.20 -1.56 -20.47
N PRO A 251 -6.24 -2.09 -19.69
CA PRO A 251 -6.14 -1.86 -18.25
C PRO A 251 -5.37 -0.57 -17.91
N VAL A 252 -4.90 0.13 -18.95
CA VAL A 252 -4.31 1.46 -18.93
C VAL A 252 -5.18 2.38 -19.79
N ILE A 253 -5.00 3.70 -19.74
CA ILE A 253 -5.82 4.61 -20.57
C ILE A 253 -5.01 5.76 -21.16
N ASP A 254 -5.17 5.95 -22.47
CA ASP A 254 -4.69 7.13 -23.20
C ASP A 254 -5.83 8.15 -23.32
N LEU A 255 -5.71 9.25 -22.56
CA LEU A 255 -6.71 10.32 -22.52
C LEU A 255 -6.72 11.20 -23.77
N THR A 256 -5.82 10.98 -24.74
CA THR A 256 -5.98 11.58 -26.08
C THR A 256 -7.06 10.90 -26.91
N THR A 257 -7.52 9.72 -26.50
CA THR A 257 -8.50 8.92 -27.23
C THR A 257 -9.57 8.38 -26.28
N VAL A 258 -10.61 9.18 -26.03
CA VAL A 258 -11.81 8.77 -25.28
C VAL A 258 -13.05 8.88 -26.16
N SER A 259 -14.16 8.25 -25.75
CA SER A 259 -15.43 8.37 -26.45
C SER A 259 -15.94 9.81 -26.45
N GLN A 260 -16.70 10.19 -27.49
CA GLN A 260 -17.41 11.48 -27.52
C GLN A 260 -18.43 11.63 -26.38
N GLU A 261 -19.04 10.52 -25.95
CA GLU A 261 -19.97 10.49 -24.83
C GLU A 261 -19.26 10.93 -23.55
N LEU A 262 -18.12 10.32 -23.22
CA LEU A 262 -17.34 10.70 -22.06
C LEU A 262 -16.83 12.14 -22.16
N ALA A 263 -16.34 12.55 -23.34
CA ALA A 263 -15.88 13.92 -23.56
C ALA A 263 -17.00 14.94 -23.36
N TYR A 264 -18.22 14.65 -23.83
CA TYR A 264 -19.38 15.51 -23.60
C TYR A 264 -19.72 15.59 -22.11
N LEU A 265 -19.82 14.44 -21.45
CA LEU A 265 -20.18 14.35 -20.04
C LEU A 265 -19.13 14.95 -19.09
N ALA A 266 -17.85 14.98 -19.47
CA ALA A 266 -16.76 15.50 -18.66
C ALA A 266 -16.40 16.97 -18.91
N SER A 267 -17.02 17.61 -19.91
CA SER A 267 -16.59 18.93 -20.42
C SER A 267 -16.59 20.06 -19.39
N ASP A 268 -17.47 19.99 -18.40
CA ASP A 268 -17.69 20.94 -17.32
C ASP A 268 -17.33 20.38 -15.94
N ALA A 269 -16.63 19.24 -15.88
CA ALA A 269 -16.20 18.68 -14.60
C ALA A 269 -15.09 19.52 -13.98
N ASP A 270 -15.17 19.69 -12.66
CA ASP A 270 -14.20 20.44 -11.86
C ASP A 270 -13.28 19.51 -11.04
N LEU A 271 -13.57 18.20 -11.02
CA LEU A 271 -12.73 17.17 -10.42
C LEU A 271 -12.57 15.95 -11.34
N VAL A 272 -11.34 15.52 -11.57
CA VAL A 272 -11.02 14.27 -12.29
C VAL A 272 -10.32 13.29 -11.36
N ILE A 273 -10.91 12.12 -11.14
CA ILE A 273 -10.33 11.04 -10.35
C ILE A 273 -9.95 9.90 -11.30
N VAL A 274 -8.70 9.48 -11.26
CA VAL A 274 -8.20 8.35 -12.05
C VAL A 274 -7.78 7.25 -11.08
N GLU A 275 -8.57 6.19 -11.04
CA GLU A 275 -8.38 5.07 -10.12
C GLU A 275 -7.61 3.92 -10.80
N GLY A 276 -6.86 3.16 -9.99
CA GLY A 276 -6.11 1.99 -10.43
C GLY A 276 -4.66 2.27 -10.81
N MET A 277 -3.81 1.26 -10.64
CA MET A 277 -2.39 1.32 -11.00
C MET A 277 -2.20 1.57 -12.50
N GLY A 278 -2.95 0.87 -13.35
CA GLY A 278 -2.79 0.99 -14.80
C GLY A 278 -3.18 2.38 -15.31
N ARG A 279 -4.36 2.87 -14.93
CA ARG A 279 -4.92 4.15 -15.42
C ARG A 279 -4.29 5.37 -14.75
N GLY A 280 -3.98 5.31 -13.46
CA GLY A 280 -3.55 6.46 -12.65
C GLY A 280 -2.05 6.52 -12.33
N ILE A 281 -1.33 5.40 -12.41
CA ILE A 281 0.12 5.33 -12.09
C ILE A 281 0.95 5.02 -13.34
N GLU A 282 0.72 3.89 -14.00
CA GLU A 282 1.44 3.49 -15.21
C GLU A 282 1.15 4.42 -16.38
N THR A 283 -0.09 4.93 -16.42
CA THR A 283 -0.50 6.05 -17.25
C THR A 283 -1.00 7.21 -16.39
N ASN A 284 -0.95 8.43 -16.92
CA ASN A 284 -1.61 9.64 -16.38
C ASN A 284 -1.13 10.20 -15.02
N LEU A 285 -0.17 9.60 -14.32
CA LEU A 285 0.30 10.09 -13.01
C LEU A 285 0.68 11.57 -13.03
N TYR A 286 1.38 11.99 -14.08
CA TYR A 286 1.83 13.37 -14.29
C TYR A 286 0.95 14.15 -15.28
N ALA A 287 -0.20 13.60 -15.70
CA ALA A 287 -1.12 14.28 -16.59
C ALA A 287 -1.68 15.55 -15.92
N ARG A 288 -1.59 16.67 -16.63
CA ARG A 288 -2.09 17.97 -16.19
C ARG A 288 -3.49 18.22 -16.73
N PHE A 289 -4.42 18.48 -15.83
CA PHE A 289 -5.80 18.79 -16.14
C PHE A 289 -6.07 20.29 -15.97
N LYS A 290 -7.10 20.79 -16.66
CA LYS A 290 -7.62 22.17 -16.54
C LYS A 290 -8.35 22.40 -15.20
N CYS A 291 -8.64 21.32 -14.50
CA CYS A 291 -9.32 21.29 -13.22
C CYS A 291 -8.49 20.49 -12.21
N ASP A 292 -9.04 20.38 -11.01
CA ASP A 292 -8.49 19.55 -9.96
C ASP A 292 -8.47 18.08 -10.36
N SER A 293 -7.42 17.36 -9.93
CA SER A 293 -7.29 15.95 -10.26
C SER A 293 -6.65 15.12 -9.16
N LEU A 294 -7.18 13.92 -8.97
CA LEU A 294 -6.69 12.91 -8.04
C LEU A 294 -6.31 11.65 -8.81
N LYS A 295 -5.14 11.07 -8.50
CA LYS A 295 -4.72 9.77 -9.02
C LYS A 295 -4.57 8.86 -7.82
N ILE A 296 -5.34 7.80 -7.79
CA ILE A 296 -5.47 6.90 -6.63
C ILE A 296 -5.28 5.47 -7.12
N GLY A 297 -4.45 4.69 -6.42
CA GLY A 297 -4.17 3.32 -6.85
C GLY A 297 -3.08 2.67 -5.99
N MET A 298 -3.18 1.35 -5.82
CA MET A 298 -2.21 0.57 -5.05
C MET A 298 -1.02 0.17 -5.93
N ARG A 299 0.21 0.30 -5.41
CA ARG A 299 1.42 -0.07 -6.15
C ARG A 299 1.64 -1.59 -6.10
N SER A 300 1.30 -2.30 -7.18
CA SER A 300 1.52 -3.76 -7.29
C SER A 300 2.88 -4.14 -7.92
N ILE A 301 3.55 -3.22 -8.64
CA ILE A 301 4.80 -3.53 -9.37
C ILE A 301 6.04 -2.94 -8.69
N SER A 302 7.02 -3.80 -8.37
CA SER A 302 8.39 -3.44 -7.99
C SER A 302 9.27 -3.24 -9.23
N ILE A 303 9.42 -1.99 -9.69
CA ILE A 303 10.45 -1.62 -10.67
C ILE A 303 11.59 -0.93 -9.92
N PRO A 304 12.87 -1.28 -10.18
CA PRO A 304 14.01 -0.58 -9.59
C PRO A 304 13.92 0.92 -9.88
N ALA A 305 13.96 1.75 -8.84
CA ALA A 305 13.96 3.19 -8.99
C ALA A 305 15.21 3.63 -9.75
N LEU A 306 15.06 4.03 -11.02
CA LEU A 306 16.09 4.74 -11.78
C LEU A 306 16.15 6.18 -11.27
N ALA A 307 16.96 6.42 -10.22
CA ALA A 307 17.42 7.76 -9.88
C ALA A 307 18.51 8.19 -10.89
N PRO A 308 18.54 9.46 -11.34
CA PRO A 308 19.57 9.93 -12.25
C PRO A 308 20.94 9.95 -11.56
N LYS A 309 21.92 9.25 -12.15
CA LYS A 309 23.32 9.30 -11.73
C LYS A 309 23.91 10.65 -12.13
N THR A 310 24.12 11.55 -11.17
CA THR A 310 25.05 12.67 -11.35
C THR A 310 26.48 12.20 -11.07
N THR A 311 27.31 12.43 -12.08
CA THR A 311 28.72 12.07 -12.28
C THR A 311 29.65 12.49 -11.14
N GLU A 312 30.49 11.54 -10.71
CA GLU A 312 31.73 11.77 -9.97
C GLU A 312 32.73 12.58 -10.80
N ASN A 313 33.47 13.48 -10.16
CA ASN A 313 34.82 13.83 -10.61
C ASN A 313 35.74 14.19 -9.44
N SER A 314 36.75 13.33 -9.28
CA SER A 314 38.17 13.60 -8.99
C SER A 314 38.59 14.43 -7.78
N ALA A 315 39.40 13.77 -6.93
CA ALA A 315 40.18 14.31 -5.83
C ALA A 315 41.33 15.25 -6.26
N SER A 316 41.62 16.28 -5.45
CA SER A 316 42.98 16.85 -5.31
C SER A 316 43.17 17.67 -4.01
N GLN A 317 44.03 17.12 -3.15
CA GLN A 317 45.03 17.70 -2.23
C GLN A 317 45.04 19.21 -1.82
N LEU A 318 45.10 19.37 -0.47
CA LEU A 318 46.00 20.19 0.36
C LEU A 318 45.94 21.75 0.38
N GLN A 319 45.54 22.22 1.57
CA GLN A 319 46.22 23.18 2.47
C GLN A 319 45.85 24.69 2.54
N SER A 320 45.61 25.09 3.80
CA SER A 320 45.68 26.42 4.44
C SER A 320 44.48 27.35 4.14
N THR A 321 43.88 28.08 5.09
CA THR A 321 44.34 28.67 6.37
C THR A 321 43.17 28.82 7.35
N SER A 322 43.49 28.85 8.64
CA SER A 322 42.64 29.30 9.73
C SER A 322 42.05 30.70 9.48
N ASP A 323 40.76 30.89 9.79
CA ASP A 323 40.37 31.79 10.89
C ASP A 323 38.89 31.59 11.29
N SER A 324 38.74 31.42 12.61
CA SER A 324 37.57 31.40 13.49
C SER A 324 36.21 31.88 12.96
N VAL A 325 35.13 31.12 13.25
CA VAL A 325 34.21 31.36 14.39
C VAL A 325 33.60 30.03 14.86
N LYS A 326 33.68 29.85 16.19
CA LYS A 326 33.18 28.81 17.09
C LYS A 326 31.65 28.59 17.07
N ASP A 327 31.21 27.33 17.05
CA ASP A 327 30.74 26.53 18.19
C ASP A 327 29.74 25.45 17.69
N SER A 328 30.19 24.20 17.56
CA SER A 328 29.31 23.04 17.55
C SER A 328 29.78 22.09 18.66
N GLU A 329 28.97 21.94 19.70
CA GLU A 329 29.22 20.98 20.77
C GLU A 329 29.35 19.58 20.16
N ASN A 330 30.53 18.96 20.29
CA ASN A 330 30.72 17.54 19.99
C ASN A 330 29.78 16.72 20.88
N ILE A 331 28.72 16.15 20.31
CA ILE A 331 27.83 15.23 21.01
C ILE A 331 28.59 13.91 21.20
N ASN A 332 29.12 13.68 22.40
CA ASN A 332 29.77 12.43 22.76
C ASN A 332 28.70 11.41 23.20
N LEU A 333 27.97 10.83 22.24
CA LEU A 333 27.05 9.71 22.46
C LEU A 333 27.85 8.43 22.73
N LYS A 334 28.19 8.19 23.99
CA LYS A 334 28.90 6.97 24.39
C LYS A 334 28.08 5.73 24.01
N GLY A 335 28.77 4.69 23.57
CA GLY A 335 28.15 3.42 23.20
C GLY A 335 27.31 3.44 21.91
N TRP A 336 27.15 4.58 21.21
CA TRP A 336 26.35 4.64 19.96
C TRP A 336 26.90 3.73 18.87
N ALA A 337 28.22 3.74 18.65
CA ALA A 337 28.86 2.85 17.67
C ALA A 337 28.54 1.36 17.93
N GLU A 338 28.48 0.97 19.21
CA GLU A 338 28.14 -0.40 19.60
C GLU A 338 26.64 -0.68 19.46
N PHE A 339 25.79 0.29 19.83
CA PHE A 339 24.35 0.24 19.56
C PHE A 339 24.06 0.08 18.07
N ALA A 340 24.64 0.94 17.23
CA ALA A 340 24.47 0.94 15.78
C ALA A 340 24.89 -0.40 15.17
N LYS A 341 26.01 -0.97 15.65
CA LYS A 341 26.45 -2.30 15.24
C LYS A 341 25.46 -3.40 15.63
N ASN A 342 24.93 -3.37 16.85
CA ASN A 342 24.08 -4.46 17.37
C ASN A 342 22.64 -4.38 16.85
N VAL A 343 22.14 -3.18 16.53
CA VAL A 343 20.75 -3.00 16.07
C VAL A 343 20.61 -3.09 14.54
N SER A 344 21.68 -2.82 13.79
CA SER A 344 21.63 -2.77 12.33
C SER A 344 21.63 -4.16 11.69
N GLY A 345 20.73 -4.37 10.72
CA GLY A 345 20.58 -5.64 10.03
C GLY A 345 19.23 -5.79 9.36
N GLU A 346 19.07 -6.90 8.66
CA GLU A 346 17.78 -7.45 8.27
C GLU A 346 17.25 -8.27 9.46
N TRP A 347 16.03 -7.96 9.88
CA TRP A 347 15.36 -8.66 10.97
C TRP A 347 14.07 -9.27 10.43
N ASP A 348 13.90 -10.57 10.51
CA ASP A 348 12.72 -11.28 10.02
C ASP A 348 11.98 -11.95 11.20
N GLY A 349 10.66 -12.04 11.14
CA GLY A 349 9.92 -12.63 12.24
C GLY A 349 8.41 -12.57 12.11
N PHE A 350 7.74 -12.54 13.25
CA PHE A 350 6.29 -12.44 13.34
C PHE A 350 5.86 -11.22 14.16
N GLY A 351 4.73 -10.62 13.79
CA GLY A 351 4.14 -9.49 14.48
C GLY A 351 2.64 -9.64 14.66
N ALA A 352 2.13 -9.39 15.86
CA ALA A 352 0.71 -9.50 16.18
C ALA A 352 0.20 -8.32 17.00
N ASP A 353 -1.06 -7.99 16.79
CA ASP A 353 -1.76 -6.94 17.51
C ASP A 353 -2.63 -7.55 18.61
N PHE A 354 -2.66 -6.93 19.77
CA PHE A 354 -3.42 -7.36 20.94
C PHE A 354 -4.29 -6.21 21.43
N SER A 355 -5.51 -6.54 21.86
CA SER A 355 -6.38 -5.59 22.53
C SER A 355 -5.77 -5.06 23.84
N LYS A 356 -6.34 -4.01 24.42
CA LYS A 356 -5.93 -3.52 25.76
C LYS A 356 -6.10 -4.55 26.88
N GLN A 357 -6.87 -5.62 26.65
CA GLN A 357 -7.04 -6.75 27.56
C GLN A 357 -5.99 -7.86 27.35
N GLY A 358 -5.16 -7.77 26.31
CA GLY A 358 -4.18 -8.79 25.97
C GLY A 358 -4.71 -9.91 25.08
N GLU A 359 -5.94 -9.80 24.57
CA GLU A 359 -6.49 -10.75 23.60
C GLU A 359 -5.91 -10.49 22.19
N PRO A 360 -5.44 -11.53 21.47
CA PRO A 360 -4.92 -11.39 20.12
C PRO A 360 -6.01 -10.96 19.14
N ILE A 361 -5.67 -10.06 18.22
CA ILE A 361 -6.56 -9.51 17.21
C ILE A 361 -6.35 -10.29 15.92
N GLU A 362 -7.42 -10.91 15.43
CA GLU A 362 -7.40 -11.69 14.18
C GLU A 362 -7.12 -10.78 12.97
N LEU A 363 -6.36 -11.30 12.01
CA LEU A 363 -6.11 -10.59 10.76
C LEU A 363 -7.40 -10.45 9.95
N PRO A 364 -7.60 -9.33 9.24
CA PRO A 364 -8.78 -9.14 8.41
C PRO A 364 -8.92 -10.23 7.33
N GLU A 365 -10.14 -10.67 7.04
CA GLU A 365 -10.38 -11.68 6.00
C GLU A 365 -9.85 -11.27 4.61
N SER A 366 -9.75 -9.96 4.35
CA SER A 366 -9.22 -9.41 3.10
C SER A 366 -7.75 -9.76 2.84
N VAL A 367 -6.99 -10.11 3.88
CA VAL A 367 -5.56 -10.42 3.78
C VAL A 367 -5.26 -11.90 4.03
N VAL A 368 -6.24 -12.68 4.50
CA VAL A 368 -6.08 -14.10 4.81
C VAL A 368 -6.48 -14.95 3.60
N PRO A 369 -5.59 -15.80 3.06
CA PRO A 369 -5.90 -16.69 1.94
C PRO A 369 -7.15 -17.55 2.17
N GLY A 370 -7.89 -17.83 1.10
CA GLY A 370 -9.12 -18.64 1.14
C GLY A 370 -8.94 -20.03 1.77
N ALA A 371 -7.78 -20.65 1.59
CA ALA A 371 -7.48 -21.97 2.14
C ALA A 371 -7.51 -22.01 3.69
N TYR A 372 -7.04 -20.96 4.38
CA TYR A 372 -7.14 -20.89 5.85
C TYR A 372 -8.61 -20.86 6.31
N ARG A 373 -9.48 -20.22 5.54
CA ARG A 373 -10.92 -20.17 5.80
C ARG A 373 -11.60 -21.52 5.57
N GLU A 374 -11.23 -22.22 4.50
CA GLU A 374 -11.72 -23.58 4.21
C GLU A 374 -11.32 -24.59 5.31
N TRP A 375 -10.21 -24.33 6.01
CA TRP A 375 -9.73 -25.16 7.12
C TRP A 375 -10.16 -24.67 8.50
N GLU A 376 -10.96 -23.58 8.57
CA GLU A 376 -11.38 -22.93 9.83
C GLU A 376 -10.20 -22.53 10.73
N VAL A 377 -9.06 -22.20 10.13
CA VAL A 377 -7.85 -21.76 10.83
C VAL A 377 -7.81 -20.24 10.89
N LYS A 378 -7.87 -19.70 12.10
CA LYS A 378 -7.70 -18.27 12.36
C LYS A 378 -6.23 -17.87 12.29
N VAL A 379 -5.97 -16.71 11.67
CA VAL A 379 -4.60 -16.17 11.53
C VAL A 379 -4.53 -14.85 12.28
N PHE A 380 -3.54 -14.71 13.15
CA PHE A 380 -3.36 -13.53 14.01
C PHE A 380 -2.04 -12.81 13.74
N ASP A 381 -0.99 -13.57 13.42
CA ASP A 381 0.36 -13.07 13.22
C ASP A 381 0.61 -12.70 11.75
N TRP A 382 1.17 -11.51 11.55
CA TRP A 382 1.86 -11.14 10.32
C TRP A 382 3.22 -11.81 10.28
N GLN A 383 3.63 -12.28 9.11
CA GLN A 383 5.06 -12.43 8.83
C GLN A 383 5.63 -11.04 8.54
N THR A 384 6.75 -10.71 9.16
CA THR A 384 7.32 -9.35 9.13
C THR A 384 8.78 -9.35 8.77
N GLN A 385 9.21 -8.28 8.08
CA GLN A 385 10.62 -7.92 7.94
C GLN A 385 10.85 -6.51 8.47
N CYS A 386 11.98 -6.28 9.11
CA CYS A 386 12.32 -5.03 9.76
C CYS A 386 13.78 -4.63 9.49
N PRO A 387 14.17 -4.37 8.22
CA PRO A 387 15.48 -3.80 7.89
C PRO A 387 15.73 -2.55 8.73
N THR A 388 16.73 -2.63 9.59
CA THR A 388 17.09 -1.60 10.57
C THR A 388 18.51 -1.12 10.28
N LEU A 389 18.72 0.19 10.25
CA LEU A 389 20.03 0.80 10.05
C LEU A 389 20.23 1.97 11.01
N ALA A 390 21.28 1.87 11.83
CA ALA A 390 21.87 3.01 12.52
C ALA A 390 23.27 3.31 11.98
N ARG A 391 23.57 4.59 11.78
CA ARG A 391 24.90 5.04 11.32
C ARG A 391 25.64 5.70 12.46
N ASP A 392 26.92 5.39 12.53
CA ASP A 392 27.89 6.05 13.40
C ASP A 392 28.55 7.19 12.62
N ASP A 393 27.73 8.15 12.19
CA ASP A 393 28.15 9.40 11.55
C ASP A 393 27.84 10.60 12.48
N ASP A 394 28.31 11.80 12.12
CA ASP A 394 28.11 13.02 12.92
C ASP A 394 26.61 13.34 13.15
N ALA A 395 25.71 12.73 12.38
CA ALA A 395 24.26 12.92 12.46
C ALA A 395 23.55 11.89 13.37
N PHE A 396 24.24 10.83 13.82
CA PHE A 396 23.70 9.78 14.69
C PHE A 396 22.32 9.28 14.25
N SER A 397 22.21 8.84 12.99
CA SER A 397 20.93 8.43 12.40
C SER A 397 20.51 7.01 12.79
N PHE A 398 19.21 6.79 12.95
CA PHE A 398 18.57 5.48 13.13
C PHE A 398 17.28 5.43 12.33
N MET A 399 17.12 4.41 11.50
CA MET A 399 15.91 4.17 10.73
C MET A 399 15.59 2.69 10.64
N TYR A 400 14.31 2.37 10.45
CA TYR A 400 13.91 1.03 10.02
C TYR A 400 12.71 1.09 9.08
N LYS A 401 12.51 0.03 8.30
CA LYS A 401 11.26 -0.19 7.57
C LYS A 401 10.56 -1.38 8.15
N PHE A 402 9.32 -1.19 8.55
CA PHE A 402 8.45 -2.26 8.99
C PHE A 402 7.64 -2.77 7.81
N ILE A 403 7.98 -3.96 7.33
CA ILE A 403 7.37 -4.60 6.17
C ILE A 403 6.47 -5.72 6.67
N ARG A 404 5.17 -5.66 6.35
CA ARG A 404 4.23 -6.76 6.58
C ARG A 404 4.11 -7.59 5.31
N LEU A 405 4.12 -8.91 5.45
CA LEU A 405 3.94 -9.85 4.35
C LEU A 405 2.56 -10.50 4.46
N LEU A 406 1.93 -10.75 3.32
CA LEU A 406 0.67 -11.50 3.26
C LEU A 406 0.90 -12.93 3.78
N PRO A 407 -0.01 -13.49 4.60
CA PRO A 407 0.03 -14.90 4.98
C PRO A 407 0.01 -15.80 3.73
N THR A 408 0.82 -16.86 3.72
CA THR A 408 0.93 -17.82 2.61
C THR A 408 0.61 -19.24 3.04
N VAL A 409 0.09 -20.07 2.14
CA VAL A 409 -0.21 -21.50 2.41
C VAL A 409 0.72 -22.45 1.66
N GLY A 410 1.18 -23.52 2.33
CA GLY A 410 1.93 -24.62 1.70
C GLY A 410 3.31 -24.24 1.16
N CYS A 411 3.76 -24.89 0.07
CA CYS A 411 5.05 -24.64 -0.58
C CYS A 411 5.14 -23.26 -1.29
N GLU A 412 4.12 -22.41 -1.19
CA GLU A 412 4.13 -21.03 -1.67
C GLU A 412 4.76 -20.05 -0.67
N ALA A 413 5.31 -20.55 0.45
CA ALA A 413 6.10 -19.78 1.41
C ALA A 413 7.38 -19.13 0.82
N ASP A 414 7.75 -19.50 -0.41
CA ASP A 414 8.82 -18.89 -1.21
C ASP A 414 8.34 -17.65 -2.02
N ALA A 415 7.03 -17.36 -2.02
CA ALA A 415 6.39 -16.25 -2.75
C ALA A 415 5.85 -15.17 -1.81
N ALA A 416 6.65 -14.78 -0.81
CA ALA A 416 6.33 -13.70 0.12
C ALA A 416 5.87 -12.44 -0.63
N THR A 417 4.65 -11.97 -0.37
CA THR A 417 4.11 -10.76 -1.00
C THR A 417 3.99 -9.66 0.04
N ARG A 418 4.48 -8.45 -0.27
CA ARG A 418 4.38 -7.31 0.66
C ARG A 418 2.95 -6.81 0.73
N TYR A 419 2.42 -6.70 1.95
CA TYR A 419 1.15 -6.06 2.24
C TYR A 419 1.33 -4.56 2.49
N SER A 420 2.24 -4.18 3.40
CA SER A 420 2.51 -2.78 3.75
C SER A 420 3.98 -2.56 4.08
N ILE A 421 4.44 -1.30 3.94
CA ILE A 421 5.78 -0.85 4.35
C ILE A 421 5.61 0.47 5.09
N ASP A 422 5.96 0.48 6.37
CA ASP A 422 5.98 1.67 7.22
C ASP A 422 7.43 2.05 7.54
N GLU A 423 7.88 3.26 7.18
CA GLU A 423 9.25 3.71 7.46
C GLU A 423 9.27 4.60 8.72
N ARG A 424 10.28 4.40 9.57
CA ARG A 424 10.49 5.17 10.80
C ARG A 424 11.91 5.68 10.85
N ASN A 425 12.10 6.97 11.12
CA ASN A 425 13.42 7.58 11.24
C ASN A 425 13.45 8.55 12.44
N ILE A 426 14.49 8.47 13.27
CA ILE A 426 14.60 9.34 14.46
C ILE A 426 14.92 10.79 14.13
N SER A 427 15.30 11.08 12.88
CA SER A 427 15.42 12.44 12.37
C SER A 427 14.09 13.04 11.92
N ASP A 428 13.00 12.25 11.92
CA ASP A 428 11.67 12.74 11.58
C ASP A 428 11.14 13.66 12.68
N ALA A 429 10.35 14.66 12.29
CA ALA A 429 9.70 15.60 13.22
C ALA A 429 8.73 14.93 14.20
N ASN A 430 8.37 13.66 13.95
CA ASN A 430 7.40 12.89 14.72
C ASN A 430 8.03 12.10 15.88
N VAL A 431 9.33 12.23 16.13
CA VAL A 431 10.00 11.58 17.26
C VAL A 431 10.08 12.54 18.43
N ALA A 432 9.45 12.18 19.53
CA ALA A 432 9.44 13.01 20.73
C ALA A 432 10.55 12.63 21.71
N ALA A 433 10.98 11.37 21.71
CA ALA A 433 12.11 10.90 22.51
C ALA A 433 12.66 9.58 21.94
N PHE A 434 13.98 9.40 21.99
CA PHE A 434 14.67 8.18 21.59
C PHE A 434 15.83 7.87 22.53
N ALA A 435 15.74 6.77 23.27
CA ALA A 435 16.76 6.36 24.22
C ALA A 435 17.34 5.00 23.84
N TYR A 436 18.65 4.81 23.92
CA TYR A 436 19.32 3.58 23.45
C TYR A 436 20.32 3.02 24.46
N GLN A 437 20.61 1.72 24.37
CA GLN A 437 21.72 1.06 25.07
C GLN A 437 22.71 0.46 24.07
N SER A 438 23.99 0.37 24.43
CA SER A 438 25.01 -0.27 23.57
C SER A 438 24.67 -1.71 23.20
N THR A 439 23.82 -2.40 23.97
CA THR A 439 23.30 -3.74 23.66
C THR A 439 22.48 -3.81 22.38
N GLY A 440 22.01 -2.68 21.84
CA GLY A 440 21.08 -2.61 20.72
C GLY A 440 19.61 -2.43 21.16
N CYS A 441 19.33 -2.50 22.47
CA CYS A 441 18.02 -2.16 23.01
C CYS A 441 17.74 -0.66 22.86
N TYR A 442 16.48 -0.30 22.60
CA TYR A 442 16.05 1.10 22.55
C TYR A 442 14.61 1.28 23.03
N VAL A 443 14.29 2.51 23.38
CA VAL A 443 12.93 2.98 23.65
C VAL A 443 12.68 4.22 22.80
N ALA A 444 11.60 4.22 22.04
CA ALA A 444 11.20 5.33 21.20
C ALA A 444 9.78 5.77 21.58
N ALA A 445 9.58 7.07 21.68
CA ALA A 445 8.27 7.69 21.80
C ALA A 445 7.97 8.43 20.49
N TRP A 446 7.11 7.84 19.68
CA TRP A 446 6.65 8.43 18.44
C TRP A 446 5.40 9.25 18.73
N SER A 447 5.45 10.56 18.47
CA SER A 447 4.24 11.38 18.45
C SER A 447 3.61 11.25 17.08
N ASN A 448 2.43 10.67 17.02
CA ASN A 448 1.60 10.80 15.84
C ASN A 448 0.87 12.14 15.95
N ASN A 449 1.58 13.23 15.65
CA ASN A 449 0.91 14.47 15.27
C ASN A 449 0.37 14.20 13.88
N HIS A 450 -0.94 13.92 13.80
CA HIS A 450 -1.62 14.08 12.53
C HIS A 450 -1.59 15.56 12.17
N ASP A 451 -0.53 16.00 11.50
CA ASP A 451 -0.52 17.26 10.76
C ASP A 451 -1.47 17.08 9.57
N GLY A 452 -2.74 17.38 9.82
CA GLY A 452 -3.77 17.42 8.79
C GLY A 452 -5.09 16.77 9.16
N ASN A 453 -5.77 17.25 10.21
CA ASN A 453 -7.22 17.45 10.10
C ASN A 453 -7.70 18.47 11.13
N TYR A 454 -7.94 19.71 10.68
CA TYR A 454 -8.64 20.72 11.46
C TYR A 454 -10.10 20.29 11.61
N ASN A 455 -10.43 19.44 12.59
CA ASN A 455 -11.76 19.39 13.23
C ASN A 455 -11.94 18.34 14.34
N THR A 456 -10.95 17.49 14.63
CA THR A 456 -10.84 16.94 15.98
C THR A 456 -9.86 17.78 16.77
N ALA A 457 -10.22 18.18 17.99
CA ALA A 457 -9.21 18.60 18.96
C ALA A 457 -8.05 17.62 18.89
N PRO A 458 -6.78 18.08 18.78
CA PRO A 458 -5.64 17.22 18.52
C PRO A 458 -5.58 16.15 19.60
N TYR A 459 -6.01 14.93 19.27
CA TYR A 459 -5.80 13.81 20.16
C TYR A 459 -4.37 13.36 19.91
N LEU A 460 -3.47 13.79 20.79
CA LEU A 460 -2.13 13.24 20.80
C LEU A 460 -2.23 11.73 21.03
N SER A 461 -1.91 10.97 19.99
CA SER A 461 -1.67 9.54 20.09
C SER A 461 -0.17 9.30 20.03
N TRP A 462 0.30 8.44 20.92
CA TRP A 462 1.71 8.12 21.06
C TRP A 462 1.88 6.63 20.85
N GLU A 463 2.91 6.27 20.09
CA GLU A 463 3.42 4.91 20.09
C GLU A 463 4.66 4.86 20.97
N LEU A 464 4.56 4.15 22.08
CA LEU A 464 5.68 3.87 22.96
C LEU A 464 6.25 2.51 22.58
N GLU A 465 7.35 2.55 21.83
CA GLU A 465 8.05 1.38 21.33
C GLU A 465 9.22 1.03 22.25
N HIS A 466 9.29 -0.24 22.64
CA HIS A 466 10.43 -0.82 23.35
C HIS A 466 10.99 -1.92 22.47
N CYS A 467 12.28 -1.86 22.14
CA CYS A 467 13.00 -2.93 21.48
C CYS A 467 14.01 -3.53 22.47
N LEU A 468 13.84 -4.82 22.74
CA LEU A 468 14.66 -5.59 23.67
C LEU A 468 15.40 -6.65 22.87
N ILE A 469 16.73 -6.55 22.83
CA ILE A 469 17.58 -7.58 22.27
C ILE A 469 17.94 -8.57 23.37
N ASP A 470 17.87 -9.86 23.07
CA ASP A 470 18.24 -10.91 24.02
C ASP A 470 19.73 -10.77 24.38
N PRO A 471 20.08 -10.63 25.67
CA PRO A 471 21.46 -10.49 26.10
C PRO A 471 22.30 -11.76 25.89
N GLY A 472 21.66 -12.92 25.74
CA GLY A 472 22.28 -14.24 25.57
C GLY A 472 22.62 -14.57 24.13
N ASP A 473 21.84 -14.09 23.15
CA ASP A 473 22.04 -14.46 21.74
C ASP A 473 22.20 -13.28 20.76
N LYS A 474 21.95 -12.02 21.13
CA LYS A 474 22.09 -10.78 20.32
C LYS A 474 21.43 -10.76 18.93
N GLU A 475 20.92 -11.90 18.46
CA GLU A 475 20.28 -12.12 17.18
C GLU A 475 18.77 -12.30 17.35
N SER A 476 18.28 -12.42 18.58
CA SER A 476 16.85 -12.39 18.89
C SER A 476 16.47 -11.05 19.48
N ARG A 477 15.36 -10.47 19.01
CA ARG A 477 14.78 -9.27 19.62
C ARG A 477 13.26 -9.34 19.71
N VAL A 478 12.74 -8.69 20.73
CA VAL A 478 11.30 -8.46 20.89
C VAL A 478 11.04 -6.96 20.84
N ARG A 479 10.11 -6.53 19.98
CA ARG A 479 9.60 -5.16 19.97
C ARG A 479 8.19 -5.12 20.50
N ILE A 480 7.93 -4.24 21.46
CA ILE A 480 6.62 -4.03 22.07
C ILE A 480 6.23 -2.58 21.86
N VAL A 481 5.13 -2.35 21.16
CA VAL A 481 4.60 -1.02 20.87
C VAL A 481 3.27 -0.85 21.60
N GLN A 482 3.22 0.08 22.54
CA GLN A 482 1.98 0.46 23.20
C GLN A 482 1.41 1.69 22.51
N VAL A 483 0.19 1.59 21.99
CA VAL A 483 -0.51 2.74 21.41
C VAL A 483 -1.36 3.36 22.50
N VAL A 484 -1.00 4.58 22.92
CA VAL A 484 -1.72 5.32 23.96
C VAL A 484 -2.35 6.57 23.37
N ARG A 485 -3.56 6.89 23.80
CA ARG A 485 -4.25 8.13 23.43
C ARG A 485 -4.46 8.98 24.68
N LEU A 486 -4.19 10.27 24.58
CA LEU A 486 -4.59 11.22 25.61
C LEU A 486 -6.10 11.51 25.47
N GLN A 487 -6.89 11.11 26.48
CA GLN A 487 -8.32 11.37 26.58
C GLN A 487 -8.60 11.95 27.96
N ASP A 488 -9.25 13.13 28.04
CA ASP A 488 -9.59 13.80 29.31
C ASP A 488 -8.42 13.94 30.30
N SER A 489 -7.24 14.32 29.78
CA SER A 489 -5.98 14.40 30.56
C SER A 489 -5.48 13.07 31.13
N LYS A 490 -5.98 11.93 30.65
CA LYS A 490 -5.53 10.58 31.01
C LYS A 490 -4.94 9.88 29.78
N LEU A 491 -3.84 9.15 29.99
CA LEU A 491 -3.32 8.24 28.98
C LEU A 491 -4.13 6.95 28.99
N VAL A 492 -4.78 6.64 27.88
CA VAL A 492 -5.59 5.44 27.70
C VAL A 492 -4.93 4.53 26.68
N LEU A 493 -4.52 3.34 27.12
CA LEU A 493 -4.02 2.27 26.24
C LEU A 493 -5.12 1.85 25.26
N GLN A 494 -4.80 1.86 23.98
CA GLN A 494 -5.71 1.45 22.91
C GLN A 494 -5.49 -0.02 22.54
N ASN A 495 -4.25 -0.35 22.18
CA ASN A 495 -3.81 -1.70 21.84
C ASN A 495 -2.29 -1.84 22.07
N ILE A 496 -1.81 -3.07 21.96
CA ILE A 496 -0.40 -3.44 22.08
C ILE A 496 -0.02 -4.17 20.79
N LYS A 497 1.11 -3.81 20.17
CA LYS A 497 1.70 -4.57 19.06
C LYS A 497 2.95 -5.27 19.59
N VAL A 498 3.11 -6.54 19.28
CA VAL A 498 4.27 -7.33 19.69
C VAL A 498 4.92 -7.90 18.45
N PHE A 499 6.25 -7.84 18.39
CA PHE A 499 7.06 -8.39 17.31
C PHE A 499 8.15 -9.27 17.91
N CYS A 500 8.26 -10.49 17.41
CA CYS A 500 9.36 -11.41 17.71
C CYS A 500 10.18 -11.54 16.43
N GLU A 501 11.42 -11.07 16.45
CA GLU A 501 12.24 -10.87 15.26
C GLU A 501 13.63 -11.47 15.48
N HIS A 502 14.15 -12.11 14.44
CA HIS A 502 15.47 -12.71 14.39
C HIS A 502 16.34 -12.01 13.36
N TRP A 503 17.62 -11.85 13.68
CA TRP A 503 18.60 -11.27 12.79
C TRP A 503 18.89 -12.24 11.64
N TYR A 504 18.56 -11.82 10.43
CA TYR A 504 18.73 -12.62 9.22
C TYR A 504 20.09 -12.35 8.55
N GLY A 505 20.54 -11.09 8.56
CA GLY A 505 21.75 -10.72 7.83
C GLY A 505 22.09 -9.23 7.90
N PRO A 506 23.21 -8.82 7.28
CA PRO A 506 23.56 -7.41 7.14
C PRO A 506 22.46 -6.64 6.41
N PHE A 507 22.30 -5.35 6.77
CA PHE A 507 21.30 -4.47 6.17
C PHE A 507 21.41 -4.42 4.63
N ARG A 508 20.29 -4.68 3.96
CA ARG A 508 20.08 -4.62 2.51
C ARG A 508 18.79 -3.86 2.18
N ASN A 509 18.28 -3.04 3.09
CA ASN A 509 17.09 -2.21 2.90
C ASN A 509 15.82 -3.02 2.53
N GLY A 510 15.77 -4.29 2.92
CA GLY A 510 14.70 -5.20 2.52
C GLY A 510 14.71 -5.57 1.03
N ASP A 511 15.84 -5.48 0.32
CA ASP A 511 15.93 -5.83 -1.12
C ASP A 511 15.65 -7.33 -1.38
N GLN A 512 15.86 -8.18 -0.38
CA GLN A 512 15.56 -9.62 -0.43
C GLN A 512 14.43 -9.94 0.54
N LEU A 513 13.36 -10.54 0.03
CA LEU A 513 12.29 -11.09 0.85
C LEU A 513 12.80 -12.35 1.56
N GLY A 514 12.63 -12.41 2.88
CA GLY A 514 12.94 -13.57 3.71
C GLY A 514 11.97 -14.70 3.39
N GLY A 515 12.34 -15.55 2.43
CA GLY A 515 11.61 -16.77 2.09
C GLY A 515 11.98 -17.93 3.02
N CYS A 516 10.97 -18.56 3.60
CA CYS A 516 10.96 -19.89 4.23
C CYS A 516 11.97 -20.24 5.35
N ALA A 517 12.81 -19.32 5.83
CA ALA A 517 13.86 -19.58 6.82
C ALA A 517 13.74 -18.77 8.14
N ILE A 518 12.53 -18.40 8.54
CA ILE A 518 12.31 -17.85 9.88
C ILE A 518 12.39 -19.01 10.87
N GLN A 519 13.31 -18.93 11.85
CA GLN A 519 13.47 -19.98 12.87
C GLN A 519 12.26 -20.08 13.81
N ASP A 520 11.50 -18.98 13.93
CA ASP A 520 10.34 -18.84 14.79
C ASP A 520 9.03 -19.30 14.16
N SER A 521 8.03 -19.44 15.04
CA SER A 521 6.64 -19.71 14.67
C SER A 521 5.74 -18.56 15.13
N ALA A 522 4.60 -18.41 14.45
CA ALA A 522 3.52 -17.52 14.88
C ALA A 522 3.19 -17.76 16.37
N PHE A 523 3.05 -16.68 17.15
CA PHE A 523 3.01 -16.76 18.60
C PHE A 523 1.69 -16.30 19.20
N ALA A 524 0.87 -15.51 18.49
CA ALA A 524 -0.30 -14.89 19.08
C ALA A 524 -1.39 -15.89 19.49
N SER A 525 -1.46 -17.06 18.83
CA SER A 525 -2.37 -18.15 19.20
C SER A 525 -1.77 -19.12 20.24
N THR A 526 -0.54 -18.89 20.72
CA THR A 526 0.07 -19.76 21.72
C THR A 526 -0.61 -19.59 23.07
N LYS A 527 -0.61 -20.66 23.87
CA LYS A 527 -1.23 -20.62 25.20
C LYS A 527 -0.45 -19.64 26.08
N ALA A 528 -1.15 -18.65 26.62
CA ALA A 528 -0.58 -17.74 27.62
C ALA A 528 -0.01 -18.53 28.81
N LEU A 529 1.11 -18.04 29.35
CA LEU A 529 1.71 -18.59 30.58
C LEU A 529 0.70 -18.54 31.71
N ASP A 530 0.74 -19.54 32.59
CA ASP A 530 -0.07 -19.51 33.80
C ASP A 530 0.38 -18.30 34.64
N PRO A 531 -0.55 -17.44 35.10
CA PRO A 531 -0.26 -16.41 36.10
C PRO A 531 0.72 -16.82 37.20
N ALA A 532 0.60 -18.04 37.72
CA ALA A 532 1.46 -18.54 38.79
C ALA A 532 2.94 -18.65 38.38
N GLU A 533 3.24 -18.76 37.09
CA GLU A 533 4.61 -18.85 36.56
C GLU A 533 5.28 -17.47 36.44
N VAL A 534 4.49 -16.40 36.36
CA VAL A 534 4.99 -15.01 36.25
C VAL A 534 4.80 -14.21 37.54
N ILE A 535 3.94 -14.65 38.45
CA ILE A 535 3.78 -14.04 39.78
C ILE A 535 5.05 -14.28 40.60
N GLY A 536 5.65 -13.20 41.07
CA GLY A 536 6.87 -13.27 41.85
C GLY A 536 7.59 -11.94 41.91
N VAL A 537 8.78 -11.96 42.51
CA VAL A 537 9.68 -10.82 42.58
C VAL A 537 10.62 -10.91 41.38
N TRP A 538 10.46 -9.99 40.43
CA TRP A 538 11.36 -9.84 39.30
C TRP A 538 12.46 -8.85 39.64
N GLU A 539 13.70 -9.19 39.31
CA GLU A 539 14.84 -8.29 39.49
C GLU A 539 15.37 -7.87 38.12
N GLY A 540 15.33 -6.57 37.85
CA GLY A 540 15.81 -6.00 36.60
C GLY A 540 16.80 -4.86 36.86
N LYS A 541 17.76 -4.70 35.95
CA LYS A 541 18.55 -3.47 35.88
C LYS A 541 17.64 -2.34 35.46
N HIS A 542 17.53 -1.30 36.29
CA HIS A 542 16.71 -0.15 35.98
C HIS A 542 17.55 0.88 35.24
N ALA A 543 17.27 1.11 33.96
CA ALA A 543 17.90 2.20 33.20
C ALA A 543 16.93 3.39 33.09
N ILE A 544 17.43 4.61 33.27
CA ILE A 544 16.63 5.84 33.18
C ILE A 544 17.33 6.80 32.23
N SER A 545 16.57 7.40 31.33
CA SER A 545 16.95 8.62 30.63
C SER A 545 15.98 9.75 31.00
N SER A 546 16.46 10.98 31.07
CA SER A 546 15.66 12.15 31.44
C SER A 546 15.75 13.23 30.37
N TYR A 547 14.60 13.53 29.77
CA TYR A 547 14.44 14.62 28.82
C TYR A 547 14.01 15.87 29.59
N ASN A 548 14.97 16.69 30.00
CA ASN A 548 14.67 18.03 30.54
C ASN A 548 14.28 18.97 29.38
N ASN A 549 13.48 20.01 29.63
CA ASN A 549 12.95 21.02 28.68
C ASN A 549 13.99 21.78 27.82
N ALA A 550 14.87 21.08 27.10
CA ALA A 550 15.86 21.63 26.19
C ALA A 550 15.48 21.28 24.74
N PRO A 551 15.48 22.22 23.78
CA PRO A 551 14.90 21.99 22.44
C PRO A 551 15.76 21.18 21.46
N GLU A 552 16.81 20.47 21.87
CA GLU A 552 17.83 20.00 20.90
C GLU A 552 18.31 18.55 21.05
N LYS A 553 17.80 17.73 21.97
CA LYS A 553 18.32 16.35 22.14
C LYS A 553 17.21 15.30 22.23
N VAL A 554 16.76 14.84 21.05
CA VAL A 554 15.83 13.70 20.90
C VAL A 554 16.52 12.37 21.26
N ILE A 555 17.86 12.29 21.13
CA ILE A 555 18.65 11.07 21.36
C ILE A 555 19.33 11.11 22.73
N GLN A 556 19.17 10.05 23.53
CA GLN A 556 19.82 9.89 24.84
C GLN A 556 20.33 8.45 25.08
N GLU A 557 21.44 8.31 25.80
CA GLU A 557 21.91 7.00 26.28
C GLU A 557 21.10 6.57 27.53
N LEU A 558 20.64 5.31 27.55
CA LEU A 558 20.03 4.66 28.71
C LEU A 558 21.14 4.14 29.64
N VAL A 559 21.46 4.91 30.67
CA VAL A 559 22.50 4.54 31.63
C VAL A 559 21.94 3.51 32.63
N ASP A 560 22.65 2.39 32.78
CA ASP A 560 22.37 1.36 33.79
C ASP A 560 22.35 2.00 35.20
N GLY A 561 21.19 1.94 35.86
CA GLY A 561 20.98 2.36 37.25
C GLY A 561 20.98 1.18 38.23
N SER A 562 20.45 1.41 39.44
CA SER A 562 20.36 0.38 40.49
C SER A 562 19.41 -0.76 40.10
N THR A 563 19.74 -2.01 40.46
CA THR A 563 18.80 -3.14 40.38
C THR A 563 17.53 -2.82 41.18
N ARG A 564 16.36 -2.86 40.53
CA ARG A 564 15.07 -2.73 41.19
C ARG A 564 14.38 -4.08 41.23
N LYS A 565 13.78 -4.39 42.38
CA LYS A 565 12.87 -5.51 42.54
C LYS A 565 11.45 -5.03 42.25
N THR A 566 10.73 -5.73 41.39
CA THR A 566 9.33 -5.45 41.07
C THR A 566 8.52 -6.68 41.42
N GLU A 567 7.55 -6.52 42.31
CA GLU A 567 6.56 -7.56 42.60
C GLU A 567 5.47 -7.53 41.52
N ILE A 568 5.31 -8.64 40.81
CA ILE A 568 4.19 -8.85 39.90
C ILE A 568 3.11 -9.61 40.67
N ALA A 569 1.96 -8.97 40.87
CA ALA A 569 0.77 -9.55 41.47
C ALA A 569 -0.45 -9.32 40.56
N ILE A 570 -1.34 -10.30 40.43
CA ILE A 570 -2.60 -10.14 39.69
C ILE A 570 -3.70 -9.71 40.66
N ALA A 571 -4.30 -8.55 40.41
CA ALA A 571 -5.53 -8.14 41.08
C ALA A 571 -6.72 -8.83 40.40
N CYS A 572 -7.16 -9.98 40.91
CA CYS A 572 -8.47 -10.50 40.55
C CYS A 572 -9.55 -9.60 41.17
N GLU A 573 -10.18 -8.74 40.38
CA GLU A 573 -11.50 -8.20 40.75
C GLU A 573 -12.49 -9.36 40.72
N SER A 574 -12.72 -9.98 41.88
CA SER A 574 -13.84 -10.90 42.07
C SER A 574 -15.14 -10.10 42.02
N ALA A 575 -15.87 -10.20 40.91
CA ALA A 575 -17.28 -9.89 40.90
C ALA A 575 -17.98 -10.81 41.91
N ALA A 576 -18.41 -10.24 43.03
CA ALA A 576 -19.26 -10.96 43.98
C ALA A 576 -20.57 -11.37 43.27
N PRO A 577 -21.06 -12.61 43.47
CA PRO A 577 -22.35 -13.00 42.92
C PRO A 577 -23.46 -12.19 43.59
N ALA A 578 -24.32 -11.57 42.79
CA ALA A 578 -25.57 -10.99 43.27
C ALA A 578 -26.44 -12.12 43.86
N GLN A 579 -26.90 -11.93 45.10
CA GLN A 579 -27.89 -12.76 45.78
C GLN A 579 -29.28 -12.56 45.19
#